data_AF-A0A2M9YJ47-F1
#
_entry.id   AF-A0A2M9YJ47-F1
#
_cell.length_a   1.000
_cell.length_b   1.000
_cell.length_c   1.000
_cell.angle_alpha   90.00
_cell.angle_beta   90.00
_cell.angle_gamma   90.00
#
_symmetry.space_group_name_H-M   'P 1'
#
loop_
_entity.id
_entity.type
_entity.pdbx_description
1 polymer ?
#
loop_
_entity_poly.entity_id
_entity_poly.type
_entity_poly.pdbx_seq_one_letter_code
_entity_poly.pdbx_strand_id
1 'polypeptide(L)'
;MRKVFTAQDLELSRINNHFTIPLVSVDEEGNPIPSPKIVLTNPERIFVILEVRAAGPWTITYLNNSAKDEEQEYTRNGNGNEQFTVPFSVEKATLTGISEVSGYFIPVFK
;
A
#
# COMPACT_ATOMS: atom_id res chain seq x y z
N MET A 1 9.69 -12.34 12.47
CA MET A 1 10.90 -12.78 11.70
C MET A 1 11.11 -11.74 10.62
N ARG A 2 12.29 -11.09 10.55
CA ARG A 2 12.47 -9.90 9.69
C ARG A 2 12.48 -10.31 8.21
N LYS A 3 11.68 -9.64 7.39
CA LYS A 3 11.65 -9.78 5.93
C LYS A 3 13.02 -9.37 5.33
N VAL A 4 13.64 -10.23 4.51
CA VAL A 4 14.96 -9.96 3.90
C VAL A 4 14.83 -9.87 2.38
N PHE A 5 15.51 -8.89 1.78
CA PHE A 5 15.59 -8.68 0.33
C PHE A 5 16.94 -8.08 -0.03
N THR A 6 17.40 -8.28 -1.27
CA THR A 6 18.66 -7.73 -1.77
C THR A 6 18.45 -6.35 -2.39
N ALA A 7 19.54 -5.60 -2.60
CA ALA A 7 19.49 -4.33 -3.34
C ALA A 7 19.01 -4.52 -4.79
N GLN A 8 19.31 -5.66 -5.41
CA GLN A 8 18.84 -5.99 -6.76
C GLN A 8 17.32 -6.20 -6.77
N ASP A 9 16.77 -6.86 -5.76
CA ASP A 9 15.31 -7.06 -5.64
C ASP A 9 14.58 -5.72 -5.51
N LEU A 10 15.18 -4.75 -4.81
CA LEU A 10 14.63 -3.41 -4.69
C LEU A 10 14.53 -2.71 -6.06
N GLU A 11 15.61 -2.71 -6.83
CA GLU A 11 15.62 -2.05 -8.15
C GLU A 11 14.70 -2.74 -9.15
N LEU A 12 14.69 -4.08 -9.19
CA LEU A 12 13.79 -4.81 -10.09
C LEU A 12 12.32 -4.61 -9.72
N SER A 13 12.00 -4.52 -8.42
CA SER A 13 10.63 -4.28 -7.95
C SER A 13 10.08 -2.95 -8.43
N ARG A 14 10.92 -1.91 -8.47
CA ARG A 14 10.56 -0.58 -9.00
C ARG A 14 10.24 -0.57 -10.48
N ILE A 15 10.55 -1.63 -11.22
CA ILE A 15 10.30 -1.72 -12.66
C ILE A 15 9.15 -2.69 -12.92
N ASN A 16 9.21 -3.86 -12.28
CA ASN A 16 8.38 -5.00 -12.64
C ASN A 16 7.09 -5.14 -11.83
N ASN A 17 7.04 -4.57 -10.61
CA ASN A 17 6.00 -4.90 -9.63
C ASN A 17 5.05 -3.74 -9.35
N HIS A 18 4.84 -2.87 -10.35
CA HIS A 18 3.89 -1.77 -10.24
C HIS A 18 2.46 -2.27 -10.05
N PHE A 19 1.69 -1.53 -9.27
CA PHE A 19 0.27 -1.76 -9.12
C PHE A 19 -0.50 -0.43 -9.09
N THR A 20 -1.75 -0.53 -9.48
CA THR A 20 -2.77 0.50 -9.27
C THR A 20 -4.03 -0.22 -8.81
N ILE A 21 -4.53 0.16 -7.64
CA ILE A 21 -5.71 -0.46 -7.02
C ILE A 21 -6.79 0.62 -6.90
N PRO A 22 -7.90 0.50 -7.63
CA PRO A 22 -9.05 1.38 -7.44
C PRO A 22 -9.82 0.99 -6.16
N LEU A 23 -10.67 1.89 -5.66
CA LEU A 23 -11.58 1.67 -4.54
C LEU A 23 -12.77 0.79 -4.96
N VAL A 24 -12.47 -0.43 -5.37
CA VAL A 24 -13.43 -1.41 -5.84
C VAL A 24 -13.10 -2.74 -5.18
N SER A 25 -14.09 -3.31 -4.49
CA SER A 25 -14.07 -4.72 -4.09
C SER A 25 -14.83 -5.55 -5.10
N VAL A 26 -14.59 -6.86 -5.11
CA VAL A 26 -15.40 -7.82 -5.86
C VAL A 26 -16.38 -8.50 -4.91
N ASP A 27 -17.62 -8.72 -5.36
CA ASP A 27 -18.57 -9.60 -4.66
C ASP A 27 -18.22 -11.10 -4.86
N GLU A 28 -19.02 -12.01 -4.29
CA GLU A 28 -18.81 -13.46 -4.42
C GLU A 28 -18.95 -13.95 -5.87
N GLU A 29 -19.68 -13.22 -6.71
CA GLU A 29 -19.85 -13.45 -8.14
C GLU A 29 -18.78 -12.77 -9.03
N GLY A 30 -17.86 -12.00 -8.44
CA GLY A 30 -16.77 -11.30 -9.15
C GLY A 30 -17.15 -9.93 -9.72
N ASN A 31 -18.30 -9.37 -9.41
CA ASN A 31 -18.71 -8.04 -9.85
C ASN A 31 -18.08 -6.93 -9.00
N PRO A 32 -17.71 -5.80 -9.61
CA PRO A 32 -17.15 -4.67 -8.89
C PRO A 32 -18.22 -3.95 -8.06
N ILE A 33 -18.01 -3.88 -6.75
CA ILE A 33 -18.79 -3.06 -5.81
C ILE A 33 -17.90 -1.95 -5.21
N PRO A 34 -18.40 -0.72 -5.02
CA PRO A 34 -17.66 0.33 -4.35
C PRO A 34 -17.24 -0.11 -2.94
N SER A 35 -15.93 -0.08 -2.68
CA SER A 35 -15.40 -0.45 -1.37
C SER A 35 -15.34 0.76 -0.44
N PRO A 36 -15.56 0.62 0.87
CA PRO A 36 -15.37 1.75 1.80
C PRO A 36 -13.88 2.03 2.09
N LYS A 37 -13.00 1.06 1.80
CA LYS A 37 -11.56 1.14 2.08
C LYS A 37 -10.75 0.25 1.14
N ILE A 38 -9.50 0.59 0.89
CA ILE A 38 -8.51 -0.28 0.24
C ILE A 38 -7.63 -0.89 1.33
N VAL A 39 -7.41 -2.20 1.27
CA VAL A 39 -6.55 -2.92 2.22
C VAL A 39 -5.36 -3.52 1.48
N LEU A 40 -4.16 -3.09 1.84
CA LEU A 40 -2.91 -3.65 1.36
C LEU A 40 -2.39 -4.60 2.44
N THR A 41 -2.54 -5.90 2.22
CA THR A 41 -2.00 -6.92 3.11
C THR A 41 -1.58 -8.15 2.31
N ASN A 42 -0.32 -8.54 2.43
CA ASN A 42 0.17 -9.78 1.86
C ASN A 42 1.45 -10.20 2.61
N PRO A 43 1.53 -11.43 3.15
CA PRO A 43 2.68 -11.87 3.94
C PRO A 43 3.99 -11.87 3.14
N GLU A 44 3.93 -12.08 1.84
CA GLU A 44 5.09 -12.20 0.92
C GLU A 44 5.43 -10.89 0.23
N ARG A 45 4.82 -9.77 0.64
CA ARG A 45 5.06 -8.45 0.02
C ARG A 45 5.33 -7.37 1.06
N ILE A 46 6.12 -6.40 0.65
CA ILE A 46 6.16 -5.06 1.24
C ILE A 46 5.67 -4.10 0.16
N PHE A 47 4.69 -3.26 0.48
CA PHE A 47 4.13 -2.31 -0.46
C PHE A 47 4.86 -0.98 -0.33
N VAL A 48 5.20 -0.35 -1.45
CA VAL A 48 5.70 1.02 -1.48
C VAL A 48 4.63 1.87 -2.14
N ILE A 49 4.08 2.83 -1.38
CA ILE A 49 3.02 3.72 -1.86
C ILE A 49 3.67 4.95 -2.50
N LEU A 50 3.32 5.22 -3.76
CA LEU A 50 3.85 6.32 -4.55
C LEU A 50 2.86 7.48 -4.65
N GLU A 51 1.59 7.16 -4.86
CA GLU A 51 0.55 8.15 -5.05
C GLU A 51 -0.81 7.63 -4.58
N VAL A 52 -1.66 8.58 -4.23
CA VAL A 52 -3.08 8.36 -3.96
C VAL A 52 -3.90 9.37 -4.74
N ARG A 53 -5.01 8.90 -5.27
CA ARG A 53 -6.05 9.76 -5.84
C ARG A 53 -7.26 9.74 -4.93
N ALA A 54 -7.80 10.93 -4.72
CA ALA A 54 -8.99 11.14 -3.90
C ALA A 54 -9.66 12.44 -4.33
N ALA A 55 -10.98 12.49 -4.24
CA ALA A 55 -11.74 13.72 -4.46
C ALA A 55 -11.78 14.63 -3.21
N GLY A 56 -11.41 14.11 -2.05
CA GLY A 56 -11.56 14.78 -0.76
C GLY A 56 -10.59 14.28 0.31
N PRO A 57 -10.92 14.46 1.61
CA PRO A 57 -10.05 14.07 2.70
C PRO A 57 -9.87 12.55 2.76
N TRP A 58 -8.67 12.12 3.12
CA TRP A 58 -8.34 10.71 3.23
C TRP A 58 -7.39 10.41 4.40
N THR A 59 -7.38 9.15 4.80
CA THR A 59 -6.54 8.61 5.86
C THR A 59 -5.90 7.28 5.44
N ILE A 60 -4.62 7.11 5.75
CA ILE A 60 -3.86 5.87 5.57
C ILE A 60 -3.36 5.46 6.94
N THR A 61 -3.85 4.33 7.45
CA THR A 61 -3.32 3.67 8.66
C THR A 61 -2.43 2.53 8.21
N TYR A 62 -1.17 2.50 8.65
CA TYR A 62 -0.19 1.53 8.16
C TYR A 62 0.82 1.07 9.21
N LEU A 63 1.33 -0.15 9.01
CA LEU A 63 2.46 -0.70 9.75
C LEU A 63 3.71 -0.57 8.85
N ASN A 64 4.76 0.08 9.35
CA ASN A 64 6.02 0.17 8.60
C ASN A 64 6.89 -1.08 8.82
N ASN A 65 7.80 -1.34 7.89
CA ASN A 65 8.75 -2.47 7.96
C ASN A 65 9.87 -2.27 9.03
N SER A 66 9.91 -1.12 9.71
CA SER A 66 10.86 -0.83 10.78
C SER A 66 10.23 -0.94 12.18
N ALA A 67 8.94 -1.31 12.26
CA ALA A 67 8.20 -1.38 13.52
C ALA A 67 8.79 -2.53 14.32
N LYS A 68 9.39 -2.19 15.46
CA LYS A 68 10.21 -3.11 16.26
C LYS A 68 9.42 -4.32 16.77
N ASP A 69 8.10 -4.17 16.91
CA ASP A 69 7.24 -5.14 17.59
C ASP A 69 5.94 -5.46 16.81
N GLU A 70 5.85 -5.19 15.49
CA GLU A 70 4.63 -5.41 14.66
C GLU A 70 3.33 -4.71 15.17
N GLU A 71 3.40 -3.98 16.28
CA GLU A 71 2.27 -3.35 16.98
C GLU A 71 2.15 -1.83 16.70
N GLN A 72 3.20 -1.20 16.17
CA GLN A 72 3.22 0.25 15.99
C GLN A 72 2.57 0.67 14.66
N GLU A 73 1.27 0.95 14.71
CA GLU A 73 0.56 1.56 13.58
C GLU A 73 0.81 3.07 13.51
N TYR A 74 0.99 3.57 12.29
CA TYR A 74 1.15 4.98 11.95
C TYR A 74 -0.05 5.45 11.14
N THR A 75 -0.35 6.74 11.24
CA THR A 75 -1.44 7.36 10.47
C THR A 75 -0.92 8.53 9.65
N ARG A 76 -1.28 8.56 8.38
CA ARG A 76 -1.07 9.69 7.48
C ARG A 76 -2.41 10.18 6.97
N ASN A 77 -2.61 11.49 6.96
CA ASN A 77 -3.82 12.12 6.45
C ASN A 77 -3.46 13.07 5.32
N GLY A 78 -4.42 13.30 4.42
CA GLY A 78 -4.29 14.28 3.35
C GLY A 78 -5.64 14.61 2.75
N ASN A 79 -5.61 15.35 1.65
CA ASN A 79 -6.81 15.79 0.93
C ASN A 79 -6.51 15.93 -0.55
N GLY A 80 -7.41 15.41 -1.39
CA GLY A 80 -7.23 15.40 -2.83
C GLY A 80 -6.16 14.40 -3.28
N ASN A 81 -5.72 14.56 -4.53
CA ASN A 81 -4.64 13.74 -5.07
C ASN A 81 -3.30 14.13 -4.41
N GLU A 82 -2.51 13.13 -3.99
CA GLU A 82 -1.16 13.35 -3.45
C GLU A 82 -0.19 12.38 -4.10
N GLN A 83 0.91 12.92 -4.63
CA GLN A 83 2.09 12.16 -5.03
C GLN A 83 3.18 12.34 -3.97
N PHE A 84 3.71 11.24 -3.46
CA PHE A 84 4.66 11.26 -2.36
C PHE A 84 6.08 11.44 -2.88
N THR A 85 6.68 12.62 -2.64
CA THR A 85 8.09 12.90 -2.97
C THR A 85 9.06 11.93 -2.29
N VAL A 86 8.72 11.52 -1.07
CA VAL A 86 9.39 10.44 -0.36
C VAL A 86 8.39 9.31 -0.20
N PRO A 87 8.43 8.31 -1.10
CA PRO A 87 7.62 7.10 -0.95
C PRO A 87 7.92 6.42 0.37
N PHE A 88 6.91 5.79 0.95
CA PHE A 88 7.05 5.05 2.19
C PHE A 88 6.62 3.60 1.99
N SER A 89 7.37 2.70 2.61
CA SER A 89 7.13 1.27 2.57
C SER A 89 6.29 0.82 3.76
N VAL A 90 5.28 -0.01 3.48
CA VAL A 90 4.32 -0.53 4.46
C VAL A 90 4.21 -2.04 4.32
N GLU A 91 4.12 -2.74 5.44
CA GLU A 91 3.81 -4.18 5.44
C GLU A 91 2.31 -4.43 5.31
N LYS A 92 1.54 -3.57 5.97
CA LYS A 92 0.09 -3.53 5.94
C LYS A 92 -0.36 -2.08 5.88
N ALA A 93 -1.38 -1.79 5.08
CA ALA A 93 -2.05 -0.50 5.10
C ALA A 93 -3.56 -0.64 4.90
N THR A 94 -4.32 0.23 5.56
CA THR A 94 -5.74 0.46 5.33
C THR A 94 -5.93 1.91 4.91
N LEU A 95 -6.53 2.11 3.74
CA LEU A 95 -6.69 3.41 3.10
C LEU A 95 -8.19 3.73 3.02
N THR A 96 -8.60 4.86 3.59
CA THR A 96 -9.99 5.35 3.60
C THR A 96 -10.08 6.71 2.92
N GLY A 97 -11.17 6.97 2.21
CA GLY A 97 -11.34 8.21 1.43
C GLY A 97 -10.50 8.31 0.15
N ILE A 98 -9.81 7.23 -0.21
CA ILE A 98 -8.95 7.13 -1.41
C ILE A 98 -9.70 6.39 -2.50
N SER A 99 -9.79 6.97 -3.70
CA SER A 99 -10.42 6.36 -4.86
C SER A 99 -9.49 5.43 -5.64
N GLU A 100 -8.18 5.67 -5.56
CA GLU A 100 -7.16 4.85 -6.22
C GLU A 100 -5.81 5.03 -5.50
N VAL A 101 -5.05 3.94 -5.35
CA VAL A 101 -3.68 3.97 -4.84
C VAL A 101 -2.75 3.28 -5.83
N SER A 102 -1.61 3.92 -6.12
CA SER A 102 -0.57 3.33 -6.97
C SER A 102 0.76 3.22 -6.24
N GLY A 103 1.53 2.23 -6.65
CA GLY A 103 2.79 1.92 -6.02
C GLY A 103 3.51 0.77 -6.71
N TYR A 104 4.44 0.18 -5.99
CA TYR A 104 5.02 -1.11 -6.35
C TYR A 104 5.18 -1.97 -5.11
N PHE A 105 5.38 -3.27 -5.27
CA PHE A 105 5.67 -4.16 -4.15
C PHE A 105 7.05 -4.80 -4.27
N ILE A 106 7.69 -4.99 -3.14
CA ILE A 106 8.94 -5.75 -3.00
C ILE A 106 8.55 -7.16 -2.57
N PRO A 107 8.91 -8.20 -3.34
CA PRO A 107 8.68 -9.58 -2.95
C PRO A 107 9.60 -9.89 -1.77
N VAL A 108 9.05 -10.61 -0.79
CA VAL A 108 9.80 -11.05 0.37
C VAL A 108 9.83 -12.56 0.36
N PHE A 109 11.05 -13.09 0.28
CA PHE A 109 11.31 -14.50 0.42
C PHE A 109 11.47 -14.83 1.91
N LYS A 110 10.81 -15.91 2.35
CA LYS A 110 10.98 -16.47 3.69
C LYS A 110 12.18 -17.41 3.73
#